data_AF-A0A8X8B8S0-F1
#
_entry.id   AF-A0A8X8B8S0-F1
#
_cell.length_a   1.000
_cell.length_b   1.000
_cell.length_c   1.000
_cell.angle_alpha   90.00
_cell.angle_beta   90.00
_cell.angle_gamma   90.00
#
_symmetry.space_group_name_H-M   'P 1'
#
loop_
_entity.id
_entity.type
_entity.pdbx_description
1 polymer ?
#
loop_
_entity_poly.entity_id
_entity_poly.type
_entity_poly.pdbx_seq_one_letter_code
_entity_poly.pdbx_strand_id
1 'polypeptide(L)'
;MTLTTNTRIWNALHGCGSFSLINSVLQANTHAETEHSVSSRDWGNDVMDMIRSANLNPSQESAISSCLETRNLRDKTCVKLIWGPPGTGKTKTVATLLFALLNLRCKTVVCAL
;
A
#
# COMPACT_ATOMS: atom_id res chain seq x y z
N MET A 1 -16.59 0.02 30.56
CA MET A 1 -16.04 0.55 29.29
C MET A 1 -14.53 0.66 29.47
N THR A 2 -13.75 -0.19 28.81
CA THR A 2 -12.30 -0.29 29.04
C THR A 2 -11.56 0.79 28.26
N LEU A 3 -10.78 1.64 28.96
CA LEU A 3 -10.00 2.73 28.37
C LEU A 3 -8.83 2.26 27.48
N THR A 4 -8.63 0.94 27.34
CA THR A 4 -7.48 0.30 26.70
C THR A 4 -7.24 0.76 25.27
N THR A 5 -8.30 0.95 24.46
CA THR A 5 -8.17 1.45 23.08
C THR A 5 -7.63 2.88 23.07
N ASN A 6 -8.16 3.76 23.92
CA ASN A 6 -7.72 5.15 24.01
C ASN A 6 -6.29 5.25 24.51
N THR A 7 -5.89 4.42 25.49
CA THR A 7 -4.50 4.33 25.96
C THR A 7 -3.55 3.89 24.85
N ARG A 8 -3.94 2.90 24.02
CA ARG A 8 -3.12 2.45 22.88
C ARG A 8 -2.97 3.54 21.81
N ILE A 9 -4.05 4.24 21.47
CA ILE A 9 -4.02 5.36 20.51
C ILE A 9 -3.12 6.48 21.03
N TRP A 10 -3.29 6.89 22.30
CA TRP A 10 -2.46 7.93 22.92
C TRP A 10 -0.98 7.56 22.89
N ASN A 11 -0.62 6.34 23.31
CA ASN A 11 0.77 5.89 23.33
C ASN A 11 1.37 5.84 21.92
N ALA A 12 0.60 5.44 20.90
CA ALA A 12 1.06 5.43 19.52
C ALA A 12 1.29 6.84 18.97
N LEU A 13 0.43 7.80 19.30
CA LEU A 13 0.58 9.19 18.86
C LEU A 13 1.68 9.93 19.61
N HIS A 14 1.81 9.69 20.91
CA HIS A 14 2.76 10.39 21.77
C HIS A 14 4.18 9.82 21.71
N GLY A 15 4.31 8.50 21.53
CA GLY A 15 5.60 7.81 21.51
C GLY A 15 6.26 7.70 20.13
N CYS A 16 5.62 8.16 19.04
CA CYS A 16 6.14 7.96 17.70
C CYS A 16 7.20 9.00 17.31
N GLY A 17 8.44 8.53 17.05
CA GLY A 17 9.54 9.36 16.55
C GLY A 17 9.55 9.59 15.03
N SER A 18 8.66 8.96 14.26
CA SER A 18 8.59 9.10 12.81
C SER A 18 7.32 9.84 12.38
N PHE A 19 7.44 11.17 12.30
CA PHE A 19 6.37 12.03 11.80
C PHE A 19 6.17 11.96 10.28
N SER A 20 7.07 11.31 9.53
CA SER A 20 6.99 11.28 8.06
C SER A 20 5.71 10.59 7.58
N LEU A 21 5.34 9.45 8.17
CA LEU A 21 4.10 8.74 7.81
C LEU A 21 2.85 9.54 8.15
N ILE A 22 2.80 10.12 9.36
CA ILE A 22 1.66 10.93 9.81
C ILE A 22 1.52 12.15 8.91
N ASN A 23 2.63 12.83 8.61
CA ASN A 23 2.66 13.99 7.74
C ASN A 23 2.24 13.63 6.30
N SER A 24 2.65 12.47 5.77
CA SER A 24 2.17 11.97 4.47
C SER A 24 0.67 11.71 4.42
N VAL A 25 0.03 11.39 5.56
CA VAL A 25 -1.43 11.19 5.63
C VAL A 25 -2.17 12.51 5.82
N LEU A 26 -1.63 13.42 6.65
CA LEU A 26 -2.25 14.70 6.99
C LEU A 26 -2.10 15.76 5.90
N GLN A 27 -1.00 15.73 5.13
CA GLN A 27 -0.84 16.59 3.98
C GLN A 27 -1.82 16.11 2.89
N ALA A 28 -2.96 16.79 2.79
CA ALA A 28 -3.85 16.64 1.65
C ALA A 28 -3.03 16.97 0.39
N ASN A 29 -2.65 15.94 -0.39
CA ASN A 29 -1.75 15.98 -1.55
C ASN A 29 -1.64 17.37 -2.20
N THR A 30 -0.71 18.22 -1.72
CA THR A 30 -0.43 19.53 -2.34
C THR A 30 0.52 19.38 -3.53
N HIS A 31 1.18 18.22 -3.62
CA HIS A 31 1.87 17.81 -4.83
C HIS A 31 0.91 16.89 -5.59
N ALA A 32 0.36 17.43 -6.69
CA ALA A 32 -0.10 16.64 -7.81
C ALA A 32 0.87 15.48 -8.00
N GLU A 33 0.33 14.26 -8.07
CA GLU A 33 1.04 13.03 -8.36
C GLU A 33 2.12 13.35 -9.37
N THR A 34 3.36 13.52 -8.89
CA THR A 34 4.46 13.73 -9.80
C THR A 34 4.55 12.39 -10.46
N GLU A 35 4.04 12.32 -11.68
CA GLU A 35 4.26 11.24 -12.62
C GLU A 35 5.78 11.12 -12.76
N HIS A 36 6.39 10.48 -11.77
CA HIS A 36 7.70 9.90 -11.96
C HIS A 36 7.45 8.86 -13.02
N SER A 37 8.00 9.12 -14.21
CA SER A 37 8.17 8.11 -15.25
C SER A 37 9.01 7.00 -14.64
N VAL A 38 8.36 6.06 -13.95
CA VAL A 38 9.02 4.89 -13.41
C VAL A 38 9.43 4.07 -14.61
N SER A 39 10.73 4.12 -14.89
CA SER A 39 11.38 3.33 -15.92
C SER A 39 11.15 1.85 -15.64
N SER A 40 10.40 1.22 -16.54
CA SER A 40 10.14 -0.22 -16.67
C SER A 40 9.58 -0.94 -15.43
N ARG A 41 8.41 -1.55 -15.60
CA ARG A 41 7.75 -2.48 -14.67
C ARG A 41 8.53 -3.78 -14.49
N ASP A 42 9.81 -3.72 -14.15
CA ASP A 42 10.59 -4.95 -13.99
C ASP A 42 10.43 -5.49 -12.57
N TRP A 43 9.23 -5.98 -12.28
CA TRP A 43 8.94 -6.79 -11.09
C TRP A 43 9.33 -8.27 -11.31
N GLY A 44 9.96 -8.58 -12.44
CA GLY A 44 10.13 -9.94 -12.94
C GLY A 44 8.89 -10.44 -13.67
N ASN A 45 9.10 -11.19 -14.75
CA ASN A 45 8.01 -11.78 -15.56
C ASN A 45 7.07 -12.63 -14.69
N ASP A 46 7.62 -13.38 -13.74
CA ASP A 46 6.85 -14.26 -12.85
C ASP A 46 5.79 -13.50 -12.03
N VAL A 47 6.13 -12.32 -11.50
CA VAL A 47 5.20 -11.49 -10.71
C VAL A 47 4.13 -10.89 -11.62
N MET A 48 4.51 -10.46 -12.83
CA MET A 48 3.56 -9.92 -13.80
C MET A 48 2.58 -10.97 -14.29
N ASP A 49 3.05 -12.17 -14.61
CA ASP A 49 2.22 -13.28 -15.04
C ASP A 49 1.30 -13.76 -13.91
N MET A 50 1.79 -13.77 -12.68
CA MET A 50 0.98 -14.02 -11.49
C MET A 50 -0.15 -12.99 -11.33
N ILE A 51 0.14 -11.68 -11.44
CA ILE A 51 -0.89 -10.63 -11.33
C ILE A 51 -1.93 -10.78 -12.45
N ARG A 52 -1.48 -11.03 -13.69
CA ARG A 52 -2.36 -11.27 -14.85
C ARG A 52 -3.24 -12.51 -14.66
N SER A 53 -2.70 -13.58 -14.07
CA SER A 53 -3.44 -14.82 -13.81
C SER A 53 -4.52 -14.67 -12.73
N ALA A 54 -4.46 -13.61 -11.92
CA ALA A 54 -5.39 -13.40 -10.81
C ALA A 54 -6.81 -12.97 -11.26
N ASN A 55 -7.06 -12.77 -12.56
CA ASN A 55 -8.37 -12.33 -13.09
C ASN A 55 -8.90 -11.08 -12.35
N LEU A 56 -8.07 -10.02 -12.35
CA LEU A 56 -8.39 -8.72 -11.79
C LEU A 56 -9.00 -7.82 -12.86
N ASN A 57 -9.83 -6.87 -12.45
CA ASN A 57 -10.23 -5.80 -13.35
C ASN A 57 -9.12 -4.72 -13.44
N PRO A 58 -9.19 -3.80 -14.41
CA PRO A 58 -8.15 -2.79 -14.61
C PRO A 58 -7.91 -1.87 -13.39
N SER A 59 -8.94 -1.54 -12.60
CA SER A 59 -8.76 -0.66 -11.44
C SER A 59 -8.05 -1.37 -10.29
N GLN A 60 -8.31 -2.67 -10.10
CA GLN A 60 -7.60 -3.50 -9.13
C GLN A 60 -6.14 -3.70 -9.52
N GLU A 61 -5.86 -3.98 -10.80
CA GLU A 61 -4.48 -4.12 -11.31
C GLU A 61 -3.70 -2.81 -11.18
N SER A 62 -4.33 -1.67 -11.50
CA SER A 62 -3.75 -0.34 -11.32
C SER A 62 -3.43 -0.04 -9.85
N ALA A 63 -4.34 -0.37 -8.92
CA ALA A 63 -4.12 -0.19 -7.49
C ALA A 63 -2.92 -1.01 -6.98
N ILE A 64 -2.78 -2.26 -7.41
CA ILE A 64 -1.62 -3.11 -7.10
C ILE A 64 -0.35 -2.50 -7.67
N SER A 65 -0.40 -2.08 -8.94
CA SER A 65 0.75 -1.52 -9.65
C SER A 65 1.29 -0.27 -8.95
N SER A 66 0.38 0.66 -8.62
CA SER A 66 0.73 1.89 -7.91
C SER A 66 1.35 1.64 -6.54
N CYS A 67 0.95 0.55 -5.85
CA CYS A 67 1.58 0.15 -4.59
C CYS A 67 2.99 -0.43 -4.82
N LEU A 68 3.17 -1.29 -5.83
CA LEU A 68 4.47 -1.91 -6.12
C LEU A 68 5.52 -0.91 -6.59
N GLU A 69 5.11 0.15 -7.32
CA GLU A 69 5.98 1.25 -7.73
C GLU A 69 6.61 1.98 -6.54
N THR A 70 5.92 2.05 -5.39
CA THR A 70 6.44 2.71 -4.19
C THR A 70 7.71 2.05 -3.64
N ARG A 71 7.93 0.77 -3.97
CA ARG A 71 9.15 0.03 -3.58
C ARG A 71 10.43 0.68 -4.10
N ASN A 72 10.35 1.37 -5.23
CA ASN A 72 11.52 2.03 -5.84
C ASN A 72 11.84 3.37 -5.16
N LEU A 73 10.98 3.88 -4.29
CA LEU A 73 11.13 5.17 -3.59
C LEU A 73 11.83 4.97 -2.23
N ARG A 74 13.11 4.54 -2.25
CA ARG A 74 13.87 4.16 -1.04
C ARG A 74 13.94 5.23 0.05
N ASP A 75 13.90 6.51 -0.32
CA ASP A 75 14.11 7.63 0.59
C ASP A 75 12.79 8.32 1.05
N LYS A 76 11.63 7.81 0.63
CA LYS A 76 10.33 8.45 0.91
C LYS A 76 9.35 7.47 1.53
N THR A 77 8.73 7.89 2.64
CA THR A 77 7.53 7.22 3.15
C THR A 77 6.38 7.46 2.17
N CYS A 78 5.78 6.39 1.66
CA CYS A 78 4.63 6.47 0.75
C CYS A 78 3.40 5.81 1.39
N VAL A 79 2.25 6.44 1.24
CA VAL A 79 0.96 5.91 1.68
C VAL A 79 0.05 5.83 0.46
N LYS A 80 -0.56 4.66 0.23
CA LYS A 80 -1.50 4.41 -0.86
C LYS A 80 -2.85 3.99 -0.28
N LEU A 81 -3.92 4.65 -0.71
CA LEU A 81 -5.29 4.31 -0.34
C LEU A 81 -5.91 3.44 -1.44
N ILE A 82 -6.27 2.20 -1.09
CA ILE A 82 -7.11 1.35 -1.94
C ILE A 82 -8.52 1.41 -1.37
N TRP A 83 -9.42 2.05 -2.10
CA TRP A 83 -10.82 2.19 -1.71
C TRP A 83 -11.73 1.52 -2.74
N GLY A 84 -12.87 0.97 -2.29
CA GLY A 84 -13.83 0.34 -3.18
C GLY A 84 -15.20 0.07 -2.53
N PRO A 85 -16.31 0.24 -3.27
CA PRO A 85 -17.67 -0.10 -2.82
C PRO A 85 -17.83 -1.56 -2.36
N PRO A 86 -18.98 -1.91 -1.73
CA PRO A 86 -19.33 -3.31 -1.47
C PRO A 86 -19.29 -4.15 -2.76
N GLY A 87 -18.77 -5.38 -2.68
CA GLY A 87 -18.70 -6.29 -3.83
C GLY A 87 -17.55 -6.06 -4.82
N THR A 88 -16.69 -5.05 -4.65
CA THR A 88 -15.61 -4.75 -5.62
C THR A 88 -14.30 -5.55 -5.45
N GLY A 89 -14.34 -6.66 -4.70
CA GLY A 89 -13.20 -7.57 -4.59
C GLY A 89 -11.98 -7.01 -3.84
N LYS A 90 -12.15 -6.04 -2.94
CA LYS A 90 -11.06 -5.44 -2.12
C LYS A 90 -10.12 -6.50 -1.52
N THR A 91 -10.67 -7.54 -0.91
CA THR A 91 -9.89 -8.64 -0.31
C THR A 91 -9.07 -9.37 -1.35
N LYS A 92 -9.62 -9.63 -2.54
CA LYS A 92 -8.90 -10.26 -3.65
C LYS A 92 -7.73 -9.38 -4.10
N THR A 93 -7.94 -8.07 -4.22
CA THR A 93 -6.89 -7.10 -4.57
C THR A 93 -5.76 -7.08 -3.54
N VAL A 94 -6.09 -7.00 -2.25
CA VAL A 94 -5.10 -7.00 -1.17
C VAL A 94 -4.36 -8.34 -1.10
N ALA A 95 -5.05 -9.47 -1.25
CA ALA A 95 -4.42 -10.79 -1.27
C ALA A 95 -3.42 -10.93 -2.43
N THR A 96 -3.78 -10.49 -3.64
CA THR A 96 -2.86 -10.49 -4.79
C THR A 96 -1.67 -9.55 -4.57
N LEU A 97 -1.88 -8.37 -3.99
CA LEU A 97 -0.79 -7.45 -3.62
C LEU A 97 0.18 -8.10 -2.63
N LEU A 98 -0.34 -8.74 -1.57
CA LEU A 98 0.49 -9.43 -0.58
C LEU A 98 1.28 -10.57 -1.22
N PHE A 99 0.67 -11.32 -2.14
CA PHE A 99 1.36 -12.39 -2.85
C PHE A 99 2.45 -11.85 -3.79
N ALA A 100 2.21 -10.71 -4.46
CA ALA A 100 3.24 -10.05 -5.26
C ALA A 100 4.41 -9.57 -4.39
N LEU A 101 4.13 -8.94 -3.26
CA LEU A 101 5.15 -8.48 -2.30
C LEU A 101 5.99 -9.65 -1.75
N LEU A 102 5.36 -10.80 -1.49
CA LEU A 102 6.04 -12.02 -1.06
C LEU A 102 7.00 -12.54 -2.13
N ASN A 103 6.56 -12.62 -3.39
CA ASN A 103 7.40 -13.06 -4.51
C ASN A 103 8.57 -12.09 -4.77
N LEU A 104 8.36 -10.80 -4.52
CA LEU A 104 9.39 -9.76 -4.55
C LEU A 104 10.31 -9.74 -3.32
N ARG A 105 10.11 -10.68 -2.38
CA ARG A 105 10.84 -10.82 -1.11
C ARG A 105 10.80 -9.56 -0.24
N CYS A 106 9.70 -8.81 -0.29
CA CYS A 106 9.47 -7.67 0.58
C CYS A 106 9.17 -8.13 2.01
N LYS A 107 9.72 -7.43 3.01
CA LYS A 107 9.32 -7.61 4.41
C LYS A 107 8.00 -6.87 4.62
N THR A 108 6.91 -7.62 4.75
CA THR A 108 5.55 -7.06 4.85
C THR A 108 4.94 -7.37 6.21
N VAL A 109 4.39 -6.35 6.87
CA VAL A 109 3.55 -6.49 8.06
C VAL A 109 2.10 -6.26 7.64
N VAL A 110 1.20 -7.15 8.07
CA VAL A 110 -0.23 -7.07 7.77
C VAL A 110 -1.01 -6.98 9.07
N CYS A 111 -1.92 -6.03 9.13
CA CYS A 111 -2.84 -5.84 10.25
C CYS A 111 -4.28 -5.84 9.71
N ALA A 112 -5.20 -6.43 10.48
CA ALA A 112 -6.63 -6.42 10.20
C ALA A 112 -7.40 -6.15 11.50
N LEU A 113 -8.63 -5.66 11.38
CA LEU A 113 -9.57 -5.43 12.48
C LEU A 113 -10.56 -6.59 12.60
#